data_AF-A0A1B8XUH0-F1
#
_entry.id   AF-A0A1B8XUH0-F1
#
_cell.length_a   1.000
_cell.length_b   1.000
_cell.length_c   1.000
_cell.angle_alpha   90.00
_cell.angle_beta   90.00
_cell.angle_gamma   90.00
#
_symmetry.space_group_name_H-M   'P 1'
#
loop_
_entity.id
_entity.type
_entity.pdbx_description
1 polymer ?
#
loop_
_entity_poly.entity_id
_entity_poly.type
_entity_poly.pdbx_seq_one_letter_code
_entity_poly.pdbx_strand_id
1 'polypeptide(L)'
;IGERTVASLVWFISPKSSGQWQDYWLRHRLQWWQKFAQSPSGFGCREIEQEGQGGKISVIQYEFPWGRETIETLCSMDDSALLQMHSGSSTKLQARDGRKWVVPHVLWVSGDLDRGLLAYLSDALQQTEGPPVRGRYQQREVLKLHPTLAPIKVAVDMGKGPTGELRLVCQGLSTELREHGVYVWPGYQESLQGSLEQLYTK
;
A
#
# COMPACT_ATOMS: atom_id res chain seq x y z
N ILE A 1 -3.63 22.35 -8.31
CA ILE A 1 -3.15 21.17 -9.06
C ILE A 1 -2.78 20.15 -7.98
N GLY A 2 -3.47 19.02 -7.92
CA GLY A 2 -3.19 17.98 -6.92
C GLY A 2 -2.23 16.96 -7.51
N GLU A 3 -1.11 16.71 -6.83
CA GLU A 3 -0.19 15.64 -7.18
C GLU A 3 -0.64 14.34 -6.51
N ARG A 4 -0.39 13.21 -7.17
CA ARG A 4 -0.64 11.88 -6.60
C ARG A 4 0.38 10.86 -7.09
N THR A 5 0.72 9.90 -6.24
CA THR A 5 1.62 8.81 -6.55
C THR A 5 0.85 7.62 -7.15
N VAL A 6 1.23 7.22 -8.37
CA VAL A 6 0.59 6.12 -9.08
C VAL A 6 1.60 5.03 -9.42
N ALA A 7 1.27 3.78 -9.11
CA ALA A 7 1.97 2.61 -9.65
C ALA A 7 1.19 2.08 -10.86
N SER A 8 1.84 2.00 -12.02
CA SER A 8 1.21 1.50 -13.23
C SER A 8 1.97 0.35 -13.86
N LEU A 9 1.23 -0.53 -14.51
CA LEU A 9 1.72 -1.66 -15.28
C LEU A 9 0.98 -1.68 -16.62
N VAL A 10 1.73 -1.75 -17.71
CA VAL A 10 1.20 -1.99 -19.05
C VAL A 10 1.63 -3.38 -19.48
N TRP A 11 0.67 -4.24 -19.78
CA TRP A 11 0.89 -5.64 -20.10
C TRP A 11 0.36 -5.93 -21.50
N PHE A 12 1.26 -6.30 -22.40
CA PHE A 12 0.94 -6.65 -23.79
C PHE A 12 0.60 -8.13 -23.88
N ILE A 13 -0.59 -8.42 -24.40
CA ILE A 13 -1.19 -9.76 -24.34
C ILE A 13 -1.67 -10.21 -25.71
N SER A 14 -1.61 -11.53 -25.93
CA SER A 14 -2.25 -12.11 -27.11
C SER A 14 -3.78 -11.90 -27.02
N PRO A 15 -4.43 -11.46 -28.12
CA PRO A 15 -5.88 -11.26 -28.17
C PRO A 15 -6.69 -12.47 -27.68
N LYS A 16 -6.21 -13.69 -27.91
CA LYS A 16 -6.89 -14.94 -27.52
C LYS A 16 -6.92 -15.17 -26.00
N SER A 17 -5.95 -14.60 -25.29
CA SER A 17 -5.74 -14.81 -23.85
C SER A 17 -6.15 -13.60 -23.01
N SER A 18 -6.70 -12.56 -23.64
CA SER A 18 -6.95 -11.25 -22.99
C SER A 18 -7.85 -11.36 -21.77
N GLY A 19 -9.00 -12.03 -21.90
CA GLY A 19 -9.93 -12.23 -20.78
C GLY A 19 -9.32 -13.02 -19.63
N GLN A 20 -8.51 -14.05 -19.93
CA GLN A 20 -7.83 -14.84 -18.89
C GLN A 20 -6.81 -14.01 -18.12
N TRP A 21 -6.03 -13.18 -18.81
CA TRP A 21 -5.06 -12.28 -18.17
C TRP A 21 -5.76 -11.19 -17.35
N GLN A 22 -6.87 -10.66 -17.83
CA GLN A 22 -7.66 -9.69 -17.07
C GLN A 22 -8.16 -10.28 -15.75
N ASP A 23 -8.77 -11.46 -15.78
CA ASP A 23 -9.26 -12.14 -14.58
C ASP A 23 -8.12 -12.50 -13.63
N TYR A 24 -6.98 -12.95 -14.18
CA TYR A 24 -5.78 -13.23 -13.42
C TYR A 24 -5.30 -12.00 -12.66
N TRP A 25 -5.10 -10.88 -13.36
CA TRP A 25 -4.59 -9.66 -12.75
C TRP A 25 -5.57 -9.08 -11.75
N LEU A 26 -6.88 -9.08 -12.05
CA LEU A 26 -7.89 -8.61 -11.11
C LEU A 26 -7.84 -9.37 -9.79
N ARG A 27 -7.83 -10.71 -9.85
CA ARG A 27 -7.75 -11.57 -8.64
C ARG A 27 -6.42 -11.37 -7.92
N HIS A 28 -5.32 -11.37 -8.64
CA HIS A 28 -3.99 -11.24 -8.06
C HIS A 28 -3.80 -9.88 -7.36
N ARG A 29 -4.28 -8.79 -7.99
CA ARG A 29 -4.23 -7.44 -7.40
C ARG A 29 -5.16 -7.30 -6.21
N LEU A 30 -6.39 -7.83 -6.28
CA LEU A 30 -7.30 -7.85 -5.12
C LEU A 30 -6.70 -8.62 -3.94
N GLN A 31 -6.13 -9.80 -4.18
CA GLN A 31 -5.44 -10.58 -3.15
C GLN A 31 -4.24 -9.84 -2.57
N TRP A 32 -3.49 -9.09 -3.40
CA TRP A 32 -2.38 -8.28 -2.92
C TRP A 32 -2.84 -7.19 -1.94
N TRP A 33 -3.95 -6.51 -2.22
CA TRP A 33 -4.53 -5.51 -1.31
C TRP A 33 -5.06 -6.15 -0.01
N GLN A 34 -5.74 -7.30 -0.14
CA GLN A 34 -6.30 -8.02 1.02
C GLN A 34 -5.23 -8.59 1.94
N LYS A 35 -4.05 -8.95 1.40
CA LYS A 35 -2.95 -9.58 2.14
C LYS A 35 -2.47 -8.77 3.35
N PHE A 36 -2.48 -7.44 3.25
CA PHE A 36 -1.94 -6.56 4.28
C PHE A 36 -3.02 -5.90 5.14
N ALA A 37 -4.29 -6.21 4.89
CA ALA A 37 -5.43 -5.66 5.61
C ALA A 37 -5.70 -6.41 6.92
N GLN A 38 -6.15 -5.69 7.95
CA GLN A 38 -6.77 -6.23 9.14
C GLN A 38 -8.16 -6.78 8.82
N SER A 39 -8.93 -6.07 7.99
CA SER A 39 -10.26 -6.49 7.53
C SER A 39 -10.30 -6.63 6.00
N PRO A 40 -9.93 -7.81 5.45
CA PRO A 40 -9.90 -8.03 3.99
C PRO A 40 -11.22 -7.78 3.27
N SER A 41 -12.36 -7.87 3.98
CA SER A 41 -13.69 -7.60 3.42
C SER A 41 -13.90 -6.14 3.04
N GLY A 42 -13.11 -5.21 3.60
CA GLY A 42 -13.15 -3.79 3.21
C GLY A 42 -12.66 -3.55 1.78
N PHE A 43 -11.95 -4.51 1.18
CA PHE A 43 -11.49 -4.45 -0.21
C PHE A 43 -12.38 -5.29 -1.11
N GLY A 44 -12.95 -4.65 -2.13
CA GLY A 44 -13.80 -5.30 -3.13
C GLY A 44 -13.41 -4.93 -4.55
N CYS A 45 -13.96 -5.63 -5.53
CA CYS A 45 -13.84 -5.29 -6.93
C CYS A 45 -15.21 -5.10 -7.58
N ARG A 46 -15.27 -4.22 -8.57
CA ARG A 46 -16.47 -3.98 -9.38
C ARG A 46 -16.09 -3.86 -10.84
N GLU A 47 -16.92 -4.41 -11.71
CA GLU A 47 -16.82 -4.23 -13.14
C GLU A 47 -17.67 -3.04 -13.59
N ILE A 48 -17.12 -2.24 -14.49
CA ILE A 48 -17.78 -1.08 -15.09
C ILE A 48 -17.75 -1.31 -16.61
N GLU A 49 -18.93 -1.32 -17.21
CA GLU A 49 -19.05 -1.34 -18.67
C GLU A 49 -18.69 0.04 -19.21
N GLN A 50 -17.80 0.08 -20.20
CA GLN A 50 -17.43 1.31 -20.86
C GLN A 50 -18.42 1.59 -22.00
N GLU A 51 -19.14 2.71 -21.94
CA GLU A 51 -20.01 3.12 -23.04
C GLU A 51 -19.15 3.52 -24.26
N GLY A 52 -19.25 2.76 -25.35
CA GLY A 52 -18.80 3.17 -26.69
C GLY A 52 -17.41 2.71 -27.16
N GLN A 53 -16.57 2.16 -26.28
CA GLN A 53 -15.31 1.50 -26.67
C GLN A 53 -15.31 0.12 -26.04
N GLY A 54 -15.12 -0.95 -26.83
CA GLY A 54 -15.30 -2.36 -26.44
C GLY A 54 -14.30 -2.90 -25.41
N GLY A 55 -13.82 -2.06 -24.50
CA GLY A 55 -12.95 -2.39 -23.39
C GLY A 55 -13.73 -2.71 -22.11
N LYS A 56 -13.13 -3.58 -21.29
CA LYS A 56 -13.66 -3.96 -19.98
C LYS A 56 -12.86 -3.25 -18.89
N ILE A 57 -13.53 -2.46 -18.05
CA ILE A 57 -12.91 -1.77 -16.93
C ILE A 57 -13.28 -2.48 -15.63
N SER A 58 -12.29 -2.89 -14.87
CA SER A 58 -12.45 -3.46 -13.54
C SER A 58 -11.77 -2.54 -12.52
N VAL A 59 -12.47 -2.18 -11.46
CA VAL A 59 -11.94 -1.33 -10.40
C VAL A 59 -11.84 -2.12 -9.10
N ILE A 60 -10.76 -1.90 -8.35
CA ILE A 60 -10.62 -2.33 -6.96
C ILE A 60 -10.93 -1.12 -6.09
N GLN A 61 -11.79 -1.33 -5.10
CA GLN A 61 -12.31 -0.30 -4.22
C GLN A 61 -12.08 -0.68 -2.77
N TYR A 62 -11.91 0.34 -1.92
CA TYR A 62 -11.88 0.20 -0.47
C TYR A 62 -13.10 0.89 0.14
N GLU A 63 -13.68 0.28 1.16
CA GLU A 63 -14.82 0.79 1.92
C GLU A 63 -14.33 1.70 3.06
N PHE A 64 -14.24 3.00 2.77
CA PHE A 64 -13.97 4.01 3.78
C PHE A 64 -15.22 4.25 4.65
N PRO A 65 -15.07 4.86 5.83
CA PRO A 65 -16.20 5.20 6.71
C PRO A 65 -17.29 6.06 6.04
N TRP A 66 -16.93 6.82 5.01
CA TRP A 66 -17.84 7.68 4.23
C TRP A 66 -18.33 7.06 2.92
N GLY A 67 -17.83 5.87 2.54
CA GLY A 67 -18.25 5.18 1.32
C GLY A 67 -17.11 4.48 0.57
N ARG A 68 -17.48 3.84 -0.54
CA ARG A 68 -16.51 3.10 -1.38
C ARG A 68 -15.78 4.02 -2.33
N GLU A 69 -14.47 3.95 -2.32
CA GLU A 69 -13.62 4.68 -3.26
C GLU A 69 -12.69 3.75 -4.03
N THR A 70 -12.42 4.11 -5.28
CA THR A 70 -11.53 3.36 -6.16
C THR A 70 -10.07 3.63 -5.80
N ILE A 71 -9.32 2.56 -5.54
CA ILE A 71 -7.87 2.60 -5.25
C ILE A 71 -7.03 2.09 -6.41
N GLU A 72 -7.59 1.23 -7.27
CA GLU A 72 -6.87 0.69 -8.43
C GLU A 72 -7.83 0.42 -9.58
N THR A 73 -7.40 0.71 -10.80
CA THR A 73 -8.16 0.50 -12.03
C THR A 73 -7.41 -0.42 -12.97
N LEU A 74 -8.12 -1.38 -13.54
CA LEU A 74 -7.66 -2.29 -14.57
C LEU A 74 -8.50 -2.07 -15.81
N CYS A 75 -7.88 -1.80 -16.94
CA CYS A 75 -8.54 -1.58 -18.22
C CYS A 75 -7.95 -2.54 -19.25
N SER A 76 -8.81 -3.36 -19.86
CA SER A 76 -8.43 -4.15 -21.03
C SER A 76 -8.87 -3.42 -22.28
N MET A 77 -7.91 -3.00 -23.09
CA MET A 77 -8.10 -2.37 -24.39
C MET A 77 -7.73 -3.35 -25.51
N ASP A 78 -8.42 -3.22 -26.63
CA ASP A 78 -8.08 -3.92 -27.88
C ASP A 78 -6.85 -3.27 -28.56
N ASP A 79 -6.58 -3.68 -29.79
CA ASP A 79 -5.48 -3.15 -30.59
C ASP A 79 -5.70 -1.70 -31.07
N SER A 80 -6.93 -1.17 -30.97
CA SER A 80 -7.27 0.18 -31.42
C SER A 80 -6.44 1.25 -30.74
N ALA A 81 -6.16 1.10 -29.44
CA ALA A 81 -5.34 2.03 -28.68
C ALA A 81 -3.91 2.12 -29.23
N LEU A 82 -3.29 0.98 -29.58
CA LEU A 82 -1.95 0.96 -30.16
C LEU A 82 -1.93 1.49 -31.59
N LEU A 83 -2.94 1.13 -32.38
CA LEU A 83 -3.07 1.60 -33.77
C LEU A 83 -3.33 3.11 -33.84
N GLN A 84 -4.08 3.67 -32.90
CA GLN A 84 -4.31 5.12 -32.82
C GLN A 84 -3.04 5.86 -32.40
N MET A 85 -2.28 5.34 -31.43
CA MET A 85 -1.01 5.95 -31.01
C MET A 85 0.06 5.90 -32.10
N HIS A 86 0.04 4.86 -32.94
CA HIS A 86 0.96 4.69 -34.05
C HIS A 86 0.19 4.72 -35.38
N SER A 87 -0.12 5.91 -35.87
CA SER A 87 -0.80 6.18 -37.15
C SER A 87 -0.03 5.74 -38.41
N GLY A 88 1.09 5.01 -38.25
CA GLY A 88 1.94 4.51 -39.32
C GLY A 88 1.73 3.02 -39.63
N SER A 89 2.77 2.38 -40.16
CA SER A 89 2.73 0.94 -40.49
C SER A 89 2.63 0.07 -39.23
N SER A 90 1.53 -0.68 -39.12
CA SER A 90 1.27 -1.63 -38.03
C SER A 90 2.23 -2.83 -38.00
N THR A 91 3.03 -3.03 -39.05
CA THR A 91 4.01 -4.14 -39.15
C THR A 91 5.04 -4.10 -38.03
N LYS A 92 5.37 -2.91 -37.49
CA LYS A 92 6.31 -2.75 -36.36
C LYS A 92 5.69 -3.09 -35.00
N LEU A 93 4.36 -3.08 -34.89
CA LEU A 93 3.63 -3.38 -33.66
C LEU A 93 3.31 -4.88 -33.52
N GLN A 94 3.50 -5.65 -34.58
CA GLN A 94 3.20 -7.06 -34.55
C GLN A 94 4.22 -7.83 -33.70
N ALA A 95 3.69 -8.65 -32.80
CA ALA A 95 4.45 -9.59 -32.01
C ALA A 95 4.10 -11.03 -32.42
N ARG A 96 5.02 -11.95 -32.16
CA ARG A 96 4.83 -13.37 -32.48
C ARG A 96 3.97 -14.04 -31.40
N ASP A 97 2.74 -14.40 -31.76
CA ASP A 97 1.86 -15.28 -30.98
C ASP A 97 1.91 -16.70 -31.57
N GLY A 98 2.85 -17.50 -31.05
CA GLY A 98 3.15 -18.84 -31.55
C GLY A 98 3.67 -18.84 -32.99
N ARG A 99 2.81 -19.14 -33.95
CA ARG A 99 3.13 -19.15 -35.39
C ARG A 99 2.58 -17.94 -36.16
N LYS A 100 1.76 -17.10 -35.52
CA LYS A 100 1.14 -15.93 -36.16
C LYS A 100 1.76 -14.64 -35.66
N TRP A 101 1.73 -13.61 -36.50
CA TRP A 101 2.07 -12.25 -36.13
C TRP A 101 0.77 -11.49 -35.85
N VAL A 102 0.65 -10.90 -34.68
CA VAL A 102 -0.56 -10.21 -34.22
C VAL A 102 -0.19 -8.91 -33.53
N VAL A 103 -1.04 -7.89 -33.63
CA VAL A 103 -0.94 -6.72 -32.76
C VAL A 103 -1.48 -7.13 -31.38
N PRO A 104 -0.72 -6.94 -30.29
CA PRO A 104 -1.16 -7.34 -28.97
C PRO A 104 -2.31 -6.45 -28.48
N HIS A 105 -3.19 -7.03 -27.66
CA HIS A 105 -4.09 -6.25 -26.82
C HIS A 105 -3.29 -5.65 -25.66
N VAL A 106 -3.83 -4.60 -25.04
CA VAL A 106 -3.19 -3.90 -23.94
C VAL A 106 -4.04 -4.03 -22.69
N LEU A 107 -3.48 -4.66 -21.66
CA LEU A 107 -4.03 -4.58 -20.31
C LEU A 107 -3.24 -3.53 -19.53
N TRP A 108 -3.93 -2.48 -19.08
CA TRP A 108 -3.36 -1.44 -18.25
C TRP A 108 -3.89 -1.56 -16.83
N VAL A 109 -2.98 -1.51 -15.86
CA VAL A 109 -3.28 -1.51 -14.44
C VAL A 109 -2.68 -0.25 -13.83
N SER A 110 -3.45 0.45 -13.01
CA SER A 110 -3.05 1.69 -12.36
C SER A 110 -3.60 1.77 -10.94
N GLY A 111 -2.71 1.66 -9.96
CA GLY A 111 -3.00 1.80 -8.53
C GLY A 111 -2.60 3.17 -8.00
N ASP A 112 -3.54 3.83 -7.31
CA ASP A 112 -3.32 5.06 -6.57
C ASP A 112 -2.73 4.70 -5.19
N LEU A 113 -1.41 4.89 -5.04
CA LEU A 113 -0.70 4.47 -3.84
C LEU A 113 -1.03 5.36 -2.64
N ASP A 114 -1.35 6.63 -2.88
CA ASP A 114 -1.70 7.57 -1.81
C ASP A 114 -3.06 7.18 -1.20
N ARG A 115 -4.06 6.90 -2.06
CA ARG A 115 -5.35 6.36 -1.59
C ARG A 115 -5.22 4.98 -0.96
N GLY A 116 -4.35 4.13 -1.52
CA GLY A 116 -4.04 2.83 -0.94
C GLY A 116 -3.44 2.91 0.47
N LEU A 117 -2.55 3.88 0.69
CA LEU A 117 -2.00 4.16 2.02
C LEU A 117 -3.09 4.61 2.99
N LEU A 118 -3.96 5.55 2.57
CA LEU A 118 -5.09 6.01 3.38
C LEU A 118 -6.06 4.87 3.70
N ALA A 119 -6.31 3.95 2.76
CA ALA A 119 -7.12 2.76 2.99
C ALA A 119 -6.53 1.89 4.09
N TYR A 120 -5.23 1.57 4.04
CA TYR A 120 -4.58 0.79 5.11
C TYR A 120 -4.53 1.51 6.46
N LEU A 121 -4.37 2.84 6.47
CA LEU A 121 -4.44 3.61 7.71
C LEU A 121 -5.84 3.57 8.33
N SER A 122 -6.87 3.71 7.49
CA SER A 122 -8.27 3.59 7.92
C SER A 122 -8.61 2.19 8.41
N ASP A 123 -8.12 1.14 7.74
CA ASP A 123 -8.34 -0.27 8.10
C ASP A 123 -7.62 -0.65 9.41
N ALA A 124 -6.43 -0.07 9.63
CA ALA A 124 -5.61 -0.36 10.81
C ALA A 124 -6.10 0.32 12.10
N LEU A 125 -6.89 1.40 12.00
CA LEU A 125 -7.32 2.18 13.15
C LEU A 125 -8.35 1.41 14.00
N GLN A 126 -7.97 1.11 15.24
CA GLN A 126 -8.82 0.39 16.18
C GLN A 126 -8.85 1.07 17.54
N GLN A 127 -10.02 1.04 18.19
CA GLN A 127 -10.17 1.38 19.61
C GLN A 127 -10.02 0.10 20.43
N THR A 128 -9.05 0.09 21.34
CA THR A 128 -8.74 -1.03 22.22
C THR A 128 -8.82 -0.58 23.68
N GLU A 129 -9.24 -1.46 24.58
CA GLU A 129 -9.18 -1.19 26.02
C GLU A 129 -7.73 -1.19 26.50
N GLY A 130 -7.29 -0.08 27.07
CA GLY A 130 -5.99 0.04 27.70
C GLY A 130 -5.97 -0.57 29.11
N PRO A 131 -4.78 -0.87 29.65
CA PRO A 131 -4.63 -1.26 31.04
C PRO A 131 -5.23 -0.18 31.97
N PRO A 132 -5.90 -0.58 33.07
CA PRO A 132 -6.58 0.36 33.95
C PRO A 132 -5.58 1.33 34.58
N VAL A 133 -5.81 2.62 34.41
CA VAL A 133 -5.05 3.68 35.08
C VAL A 133 -5.92 4.19 36.23
N ARG A 134 -5.45 4.04 37.47
CA ARG A 134 -6.21 4.42 38.69
C ARG A 134 -7.62 3.79 38.76
N GLY A 135 -7.75 2.54 38.34
CA GLY A 135 -9.00 1.78 38.44
C GLY A 135 -10.07 2.12 37.39
N ARG A 136 -9.76 2.94 36.37
CA ARG A 136 -10.67 3.21 35.24
C ARG A 136 -10.09 2.62 33.96
N TYR A 137 -10.91 1.89 33.21
CA TYR A 137 -10.60 1.49 31.84
C TYR A 137 -10.51 2.74 30.96
N GLN A 138 -9.44 2.86 30.21
CA GLN A 138 -9.26 3.92 29.21
C GLN A 138 -9.32 3.31 27.83
N GLN A 139 -10.12 3.89 26.95
CA GLN A 139 -10.06 3.58 25.52
C GLN A 139 -8.76 4.14 24.95
N ARG A 140 -8.07 3.34 24.14
CA ARG A 140 -6.83 3.71 23.44
C ARG A 140 -7.01 3.47 21.95
N GLU A 141 -6.50 4.39 21.16
CA GLU A 141 -6.44 4.25 19.72
C GLU A 141 -5.11 3.63 19.32
N VAL A 142 -5.15 2.65 18.43
CA VAL A 142 -3.98 1.97 17.92
C VAL A 142 -4.12 1.75 16.42
N LEU A 143 -3.02 1.98 15.69
CA LEU A 143 -2.90 1.63 14.28
C LEU A 143 -2.25 0.24 14.17
N LYS A 144 -3.06 -0.79 13.93
CA LYS A 144 -2.59 -2.16 13.70
C LYS A 144 -2.16 -2.38 12.25
N LEU A 145 -1.17 -1.62 11.79
CA LEU A 145 -0.62 -1.81 10.44
C LEU A 145 0.05 -3.20 10.33
N HIS A 146 -0.02 -3.81 9.15
CA HIS A 146 0.72 -5.04 8.89
C HIS A 146 2.22 -4.82 9.13
N PRO A 147 2.96 -5.76 9.78
CA PRO A 147 4.36 -5.57 10.15
C PRO A 147 5.29 -5.17 8.99
N THR A 148 5.00 -5.65 7.77
CA THR A 148 5.73 -5.27 6.56
C THR A 148 5.56 -3.78 6.21
N LEU A 149 4.34 -3.23 6.37
CA LEU A 149 4.00 -1.85 6.00
C LEU A 149 4.29 -0.84 7.11
N ALA A 150 4.39 -1.27 8.37
CA ALA A 150 4.67 -0.39 9.50
C ALA A 150 5.96 0.44 9.26
N PRO A 151 5.93 1.78 9.33
CA PRO A 151 7.09 2.62 9.00
C PRO A 151 8.24 2.45 9.99
N ILE A 152 7.91 2.22 11.26
CA ILE A 152 8.85 1.96 12.35
C ILE A 152 8.54 0.56 12.87
N LYS A 153 9.58 -0.28 13.02
CA LYS A 153 9.42 -1.67 13.46
C LYS A 153 9.54 -1.79 14.97
N VAL A 154 10.48 -1.04 15.54
CA VAL A 154 10.80 -1.08 16.98
C VAL A 154 11.13 0.31 17.47
N ALA A 155 10.72 0.63 18.69
CA ALA A 155 11.20 1.79 19.44
C ALA A 155 12.16 1.31 20.53
N VAL A 156 13.33 1.94 20.61
CA VAL A 156 14.32 1.68 21.66
C VAL A 156 14.30 2.87 22.61
N ASP A 157 13.98 2.64 23.87
CA ASP A 157 13.86 3.66 24.91
C ASP A 157 14.63 3.26 26.17
N MET A 158 14.90 4.23 27.04
CA MET A 158 15.57 4.01 28.32
C MET A 158 14.56 3.95 29.46
N GLY A 159 14.68 2.90 30.27
CA GLY A 159 14.00 2.82 31.56
C GLY A 159 14.70 3.63 32.66
N LYS A 160 14.34 3.35 33.91
CA LYS A 160 15.02 3.93 35.09
C LYS A 160 16.41 3.31 35.26
N GLY A 161 17.46 4.11 35.43
CA GLY A 161 18.82 3.63 35.70
C GLY A 161 19.93 4.63 35.34
N PRO A 162 21.21 4.20 35.34
CA PRO A 162 22.35 5.05 35.01
C PRO A 162 22.28 5.50 33.56
N THR A 163 22.01 6.80 33.35
CA THR A 163 21.68 7.38 32.04
C THR A 163 22.82 7.26 31.01
N GLY A 164 24.08 7.25 31.43
CA GLY A 164 25.23 7.17 30.53
C GLY A 164 25.43 5.79 29.91
N GLU A 165 25.46 4.74 30.75
CA GLU A 165 25.68 3.37 30.31
C GLU A 165 24.50 2.82 29.50
N LEU A 166 23.27 3.06 29.98
CA LEU A 166 22.07 2.64 29.26
C LEU A 166 21.98 3.28 27.86
N ARG A 167 22.44 4.51 27.71
CA ARG A 167 22.47 5.18 26.41
C ARG A 167 23.44 4.52 25.45
N LEU A 168 24.64 4.15 25.91
CA LEU A 168 25.62 3.46 25.07
C LEU A 168 25.07 2.11 24.59
N VAL A 169 24.39 1.37 25.47
CA VAL A 169 23.71 0.11 25.12
C VAL A 169 22.59 0.34 24.11
N CYS A 170 21.70 1.31 24.33
CA CYS A 170 20.62 1.64 23.40
C CYS A 170 21.14 2.08 22.02
N GLN A 171 22.24 2.85 22.00
CA GLN A 171 22.90 3.28 20.77
C GLN A 171 23.52 2.09 20.03
N GLY A 172 24.21 1.19 20.74
CA GLY A 172 24.76 -0.04 20.18
C GLY A 172 23.67 -0.90 19.55
N LEU A 173 22.60 -1.19 20.31
CA LEU A 173 21.46 -1.98 19.83
C LEU A 173 20.77 -1.33 18.62
N SER A 174 20.56 -0.02 18.64
CA SER A 174 19.93 0.68 17.51
C SER A 174 20.80 0.64 16.25
N THR A 175 22.12 0.61 16.41
CA THR A 175 23.06 0.49 15.28
C THR A 175 22.99 -0.92 14.69
N GLU A 176 23.10 -1.94 15.54
CA GLU A 176 23.00 -3.35 15.13
C GLU A 176 21.67 -3.66 14.41
N LEU A 177 20.54 -3.16 14.94
CA LEU A 177 19.23 -3.34 14.31
C LEU A 177 19.14 -2.66 12.93
N ARG A 178 19.69 -1.45 12.80
CA ARG A 178 19.71 -0.73 11.51
C ARG A 178 20.61 -1.41 10.49
N GLU A 179 21.74 -1.98 10.92
CA GLU A 179 22.63 -2.77 10.05
C GLU A 179 21.90 -3.99 9.45
N HIS A 180 20.92 -4.54 10.16
CA HIS A 180 20.04 -5.62 9.69
C HIS A 180 18.79 -5.12 8.94
N GLY A 181 18.72 -3.82 8.59
CA GLY A 181 17.61 -3.23 7.84
C GLY A 181 16.32 -3.02 8.65
N VAL A 182 16.40 -3.05 9.99
CA VAL A 182 15.26 -2.76 10.86
C VAL A 182 15.15 -1.26 11.08
N TYR A 183 13.99 -0.68 10.77
CA TYR A 183 13.70 0.73 11.06
C TYR A 183 13.42 0.91 12.55
N VAL A 184 14.32 1.64 13.23
CA VAL A 184 14.30 1.85 14.68
C VAL A 184 14.06 3.31 15.04
N TRP A 185 13.07 3.54 15.91
CA TRP A 185 12.86 4.83 16.57
C TRP A 185 13.77 5.00 17.80
N PRO A 186 14.62 6.05 17.83
CA PRO A 186 15.58 6.27 18.91
C PRO A 186 14.99 7.04 20.10
N GLY A 187 14.00 6.46 20.78
CA GLY A 187 13.32 7.09 21.93
C GLY A 187 14.26 7.51 23.07
N TYR A 188 15.38 6.81 23.24
CA TYR A 188 16.45 7.15 24.20
C TYR A 188 17.10 8.55 23.99
N GLN A 189 16.89 9.19 22.84
CA GLN A 189 17.33 10.56 22.59
C GLN A 189 16.34 11.60 23.12
N GLU A 190 15.04 11.28 23.15
CA GLU A 190 13.97 12.20 23.58
C GLU A 190 13.83 12.24 25.11
N SER A 191 14.21 11.16 25.81
CA SER A 191 14.23 11.11 27.27
C SER A 191 15.19 12.14 27.93
N LEU A 192 15.98 12.88 27.13
CA LEU A 192 16.78 14.04 27.58
C LEU A 192 15.92 15.24 28.03
N GLN A 193 14.76 15.47 27.41
CA GLN A 193 13.96 16.68 27.68
C GLN A 193 13.12 16.58 28.96
N GLY A 194 12.70 15.37 29.36
CA GLY A 194 11.86 15.17 30.55
C GLY A 194 12.55 15.36 31.90
N SER A 195 13.88 15.45 31.93
CA SER A 195 14.65 15.62 33.16
C SER A 195 14.77 17.08 33.62
N LEU A 196 14.63 18.08 32.72
CA LEU A 196 14.76 19.48 33.12
C LEU A 196 13.48 20.03 33.76
N GLU A 197 12.29 19.68 33.25
CA GLU A 197 11.02 20.16 33.84
C GLU A 197 10.72 19.53 35.22
N GLN A 198 11.23 18.33 35.49
CA GLN A 198 11.10 17.69 36.80
C GLN A 198 12.06 18.27 37.86
N LEU A 199 13.10 19.01 37.44
CA LEU A 199 14.04 19.66 38.35
C LEU A 199 13.56 21.04 38.82
N TYR A 200 12.63 21.68 38.10
CA TYR A 200 12.05 22.98 38.47
C TYR A 200 10.72 22.88 39.24
N THR A 201 10.20 21.67 39.48
CA THR A 201 8.96 21.45 40.24
C THR A 201 9.22 20.91 41.66
N LYS A 202 10.11 21.56 42.41
CA LYS A 202 10.22 21.39 43.87
C LYS A 202 10.27 22.74 44.57
#